data_AF-A0A935LF95-F1
#
_entry.id   AF-A0A935LF95-F1
#
_cell.length_a   1.000
_cell.length_b   1.000
_cell.length_c   1.000
_cell.angle_alpha   90.00
_cell.angle_beta   90.00
_cell.angle_gamma   90.00
#
_symmetry.space_group_name_H-M   'P 1'
#
loop_
_entity.id
_entity.type
_entity.pdbx_description
1 polymer ?
#
loop_
_entity_poly.entity_id
_entity_poly.type
_entity_poly.pdbx_seq_one_letter_code
_entity_poly.pdbx_strand_id
1 'polypeptide(L)'
;MSAVAASKSERIDVRVTQPVKQLLQDAARAAHKNVSEFLLDAGILAANQMLADRLRFELDPQQWEAFQAALDQPVTLKPNLKKLIDEPGLLG
;
A
#
# COMPACT_ATOMS: atom_id res chain seq x y z
N MET A 1 25.20 1.01 9.84
CA MET A 1 25.30 2.31 9.14
C MET A 1 23.98 3.03 9.32
N SER A 2 23.93 4.09 10.13
CA SER A 2 22.69 4.82 10.40
C SER A 2 22.27 5.56 9.14
N ALA A 3 21.06 5.29 8.65
CA ALA A 3 20.48 6.04 7.55
C ALA A 3 20.37 7.51 7.98
N VAL A 4 21.00 8.41 7.23
CA VAL A 4 20.83 9.85 7.39
C VAL A 4 19.36 10.13 7.16
N ALA A 5 18.64 10.57 8.21
CA ALA A 5 17.26 11.00 8.07
C ALA A 5 17.24 12.17 7.08
N ALA A 6 16.76 11.91 5.86
CA ALA A 6 16.62 12.94 4.84
C ALA A 6 15.75 14.07 5.40
N SER A 7 16.22 15.31 5.27
CA SER A 7 15.44 16.47 5.65
C SER A 7 14.17 16.55 4.80
N LYS A 8 13.05 16.96 5.42
CA LYS A 8 11.78 17.18 4.72
C LYS A 8 11.95 18.36 3.74
N SER A 9 12.39 18.10 2.51
CA SER A 9 12.62 19.11 1.47
C SER A 9 11.38 19.39 0.62
N GLU A 10 10.54 18.38 0.42
CA GLU A 10 9.41 18.43 -0.50
C GLU A 10 8.19 19.13 0.12
N ARG A 11 7.49 19.92 -0.69
CA ARG A 11 6.31 20.69 -0.30
C ARG A 11 5.07 20.17 -1.03
N ILE A 12 3.96 20.10 -0.31
CA ILE A 12 2.65 19.75 -0.86
C ILE A 12 1.73 20.95 -0.65
N ASP A 13 1.37 21.63 -1.74
CA ASP A 13 0.45 22.76 -1.70
C ASP A 13 -0.98 22.31 -1.97
N VAL A 14 -1.88 22.51 -1.01
CA VAL A 14 -3.29 22.09 -1.10
C VAL A 14 -4.21 23.30 -0.92
N ARG A 15 -5.14 23.48 -1.86
CA ARG A 15 -6.20 24.49 -1.75
C ARG A 15 -7.43 23.88 -1.10
N VAL A 16 -7.98 24.58 -0.12
CA VAL A 16 -9.19 24.18 0.60
C VAL A 16 -10.13 25.37 0.77
N THR A 17 -11.41 25.08 0.91
CA THR A 17 -12.39 26.09 1.31
C THR A 17 -12.26 26.40 2.79
N GLN A 18 -12.79 27.55 3.21
CA GLN A 18 -12.74 27.97 4.62
C GLN A 18 -13.36 26.93 5.59
N PRO A 19 -14.53 26.31 5.31
CA PRO A 19 -15.09 25.31 6.22
C PRO A 19 -14.20 24.06 6.35
N VAL A 20 -13.60 23.60 5.25
CA VAL A 20 -12.68 22.45 5.26
C VAL A 20 -11.43 22.76 6.08
N LYS A 21 -10.89 23.98 5.94
CA LYS A 21 -9.75 24.42 6.75
C LYS A 21 -10.05 24.38 8.26
N GLN A 22 -11.23 24.85 8.67
CA GLN A 22 -11.65 24.82 10.07
C GLN A 22 -11.77 23.39 10.59
N LEU A 23 -12.43 22.52 9.83
CA LEU A 23 -12.56 21.11 10.17
C LEU A 23 -11.19 20.44 10.40
N LEU A 24 -10.23 20.67 9.49
CA LEU A 24 -8.88 20.12 9.61
C LEU A 24 -8.12 20.70 10.81
N GLN A 25 -8.33 21.97 11.15
CA GLN A 25 -7.75 22.60 12.34
C GLN A 25 -8.29 21.99 13.63
N ASP A 26 -9.60 21.76 13.72
CA ASP A 26 -10.21 21.19 14.91
C ASP A 26 -9.82 19.72 15.08
N ALA A 27 -9.75 18.95 13.99
CA ALA A 27 -9.24 17.58 14.02
C ALA A 27 -7.77 17.51 14.46
N ALA A 28 -6.92 18.40 13.94
CA ALA A 28 -5.52 18.48 14.35
C ALA A 28 -5.37 18.82 15.84
N ARG A 29 -6.17 19.78 16.34
CA ARG A 29 -6.22 20.12 17.77
C ARG A 29 -6.63 18.94 18.64
N ALA A 30 -7.67 18.21 18.25
CA ALA A 30 -8.12 17.02 18.96
C ALA A 30 -7.05 15.91 18.99
N ALA A 31 -6.21 15.84 17.95
CA ALA A 31 -5.08 14.93 17.86
C ALA A 31 -3.78 15.46 18.51
N HIS A 32 -3.81 16.64 19.15
CA HIS A 32 -2.62 17.32 19.70
C HIS A 32 -1.48 17.53 18.69
N LYS A 33 -1.82 17.81 17.43
CA LYS A 33 -0.88 18.01 16.32
C LYS A 33 -1.11 19.35 15.64
N ASN A 34 -0.10 19.84 14.92
CA ASN A 34 -0.35 20.93 13.98
C ASN A 34 -1.06 20.41 12.71
N VAL A 35 -1.63 21.33 11.91
CA VAL A 35 -2.41 20.97 10.72
C VAL A 35 -1.57 20.21 9.69
N SER A 36 -0.31 20.59 9.52
CA SER A 36 0.59 19.94 8.56
C SER A 36 0.94 18.51 8.98
N GLU A 37 1.21 18.29 10.26
CA GLU A 37 1.45 16.95 10.83
C GLU A 37 0.21 16.07 10.72
N PHE A 38 -0.95 16.60 11.10
CA PHE A 38 -2.21 15.88 10.99
C PHE A 38 -2.49 15.45 9.54
N LEU A 39 -2.34 16.36 8.58
CA LEU A 39 -2.54 16.07 7.16
C LEU A 39 -1.52 15.07 6.62
N LEU A 40 -0.25 15.19 7.02
CA LEU A 40 0.79 14.28 6.58
C LEU A 40 0.54 12.86 7.10
N ASP A 41 0.21 12.71 8.38
CA ASP A 41 -0.07 11.41 8.99
C ASP A 41 -1.30 10.75 8.37
N ALA A 42 -2.39 11.52 8.20
CA ALA A 42 -3.60 11.04 7.54
C ALA A 42 -3.34 10.65 6.08
N GLY A 43 -2.53 11.44 5.36
CA GLY A 43 -2.14 11.16 3.98
C GLY A 43 -1.30 9.89 3.85
N ILE A 44 -0.32 9.67 4.75
CA ILE A 44 0.49 8.45 4.79
C ILE A 44 -0.39 7.24 5.07
N LEU A 45 -1.29 7.33 6.05
CA LEU A 45 -2.21 6.25 6.38
C LEU A 45 -3.09 5.87 5.18
N ALA A 46 -3.70 6.87 4.52
CA ALA A 46 -4.55 6.66 3.35
C ALA A 46 -3.75 6.09 2.16
N ALA A 47 -2.54 6.59 1.92
CA ALA A 47 -1.66 6.08 0.87
C ALA A 47 -1.26 4.62 1.14
N ASN A 48 -0.87 4.29 2.37
CA ASN A 48 -0.54 2.93 2.76
C ASN A 48 -1.73 1.99 2.62
N GLN A 49 -2.93 2.39 3.03
CA GLN A 49 -4.12 1.56 2.87
C GLN A 49 -4.40 1.29 1.39
N MET A 50 -4.40 2.33 0.55
CA MET A 50 -4.70 2.18 -0.87
C MET A 50 -3.64 1.37 -1.64
N LEU A 51 -2.37 1.44 -1.23
CA LEU A 51 -1.30 0.60 -1.79
C LEU A 51 -1.33 -0.82 -1.21
N ALA A 52 -1.67 -0.98 0.07
CA ALA A 52 -1.79 -2.27 0.72
C ALA A 52 -2.95 -3.08 0.15
N ASP A 53 -4.09 -2.46 -0.19
CA ASP A 53 -5.21 -3.14 -0.85
C ASP A 53 -4.80 -3.78 -2.20
N ARG A 54 -3.66 -3.38 -2.79
CA ARG A 54 -3.10 -3.99 -4.02
C ARG A 54 -2.04 -5.06 -3.77
N LEU A 55 -1.44 -5.10 -2.58
CA LEU A 55 -0.28 -5.94 -2.27
C LEU A 55 -0.53 -6.92 -1.11
N ARG A 56 -1.62 -6.77 -0.38
CA ARG A 56 -1.97 -7.57 0.80
C ARG A 56 -3.19 -8.43 0.48
N PHE A 57 -2.98 -9.74 0.49
CA PHE A 57 -4.04 -10.73 0.39
C PHE A 57 -4.37 -11.23 1.80
N GLU A 58 -5.56 -10.91 2.30
CA GLU A 58 -6.05 -11.49 3.55
C GLU A 58 -6.66 -12.85 3.26
N LEU A 59 -6.20 -13.88 3.98
CA LEU A 59 -6.67 -15.24 3.87
C LEU A 59 -7.31 -15.64 5.21
N ASP A 60 -8.46 -16.29 5.15
CA ASP A 60 -9.03 -16.95 6.32
C ASP A 60 -8.17 -18.17 6.74
N PRO A 61 -8.38 -18.77 7.93
CA PRO A 61 -7.56 -19.88 8.39
C PRO A 61 -7.52 -21.09 7.44
N GLN A 62 -8.63 -21.40 6.77
CA GLN A 62 -8.73 -22.52 5.83
C GLN A 62 -7.93 -22.23 4.54
N GLN A 63 -8.05 -21.01 4.03
CA GLN A 63 -7.30 -20.54 2.87
C GLN A 63 -5.80 -20.45 3.17
N TRP A 64 -5.44 -20.08 4.39
CA TRP A 64 -4.05 -20.05 4.85
C TRP A 64 -3.43 -21.46 4.89
N GLU A 65 -4.13 -22.45 5.43
CA GLU A 65 -3.69 -23.85 5.40
C GLU A 65 -3.53 -24.36 3.96
N ALA A 66 -4.50 -24.09 3.09
CA ALA A 66 -4.42 -24.47 1.68
C ALA A 66 -3.24 -23.79 0.96
N PHE A 67 -2.97 -22.52 1.28
CA PHE A 67 -1.84 -21.78 0.74
C PHE A 67 -0.49 -22.37 1.20
N GLN A 68 -0.35 -22.69 2.49
CA GLN A 68 0.86 -23.35 2.99
C GLN A 68 1.08 -24.72 2.33
N ALA A 69 0.03 -25.54 2.26
CA ALA A 69 0.11 -26.84 1.60
C ALA A 69 0.50 -26.73 0.12
N ALA A 70 0.09 -25.65 -0.57
CA ALA A 70 0.49 -25.39 -1.95
C ALA A 70 1.96 -24.93 -2.07
N LEU A 71 2.49 -24.20 -1.09
CA LEU A 71 3.90 -23.78 -1.06
C LEU A 71 4.85 -24.94 -0.77
N ASP A 72 4.45 -25.88 0.08
CA ASP A 72 5.26 -27.06 0.43
C ASP A 72 5.27 -28.14 -0.65
N GLN A 73 4.40 -28.04 -1.65
CA GLN A 73 4.35 -29.01 -2.74
C GLN A 73 5.57 -28.90 -3.66
N PRO A 74 6.19 -30.04 -4.03
CA PRO A 74 7.29 -30.04 -4.98
C PRO A 74 6.83 -29.50 -6.34
N VAL A 75 7.72 -28.75 -6.99
CA VAL A 75 7.44 -28.12 -8.29
C VAL A 75 7.12 -29.22 -9.31
N THR A 76 5.88 -29.22 -9.81
CA THR A 76 5.44 -30.16 -10.84
C THR A 76 5.43 -29.46 -12.19
N LEU A 77 6.07 -30.08 -13.19
CA LEU A 77 6.06 -29.56 -14.56
C LEU A 77 4.62 -29.57 -15.10
N LYS A 78 4.11 -28.38 -15.46
CA LYS A 78 2.81 -28.21 -16.12
C LYS A 78 3.05 -28.03 -17.61
N PRO A 79 2.77 -29.03 -18.47
CA PRO A 79 3.11 -28.98 -19.90
C PRO A 79 2.49 -27.79 -20.62
N ASN A 80 1.27 -27.40 -20.25
CA ASN A 80 0.58 -26.24 -20.83
C ASN A 80 1.20 -24.91 -20.39
N LEU A 81 1.73 -24.82 -19.15
CA LEU A 81 2.43 -23.62 -18.68
C LEU A 81 3.78 -23.48 -19.39
N LYS A 82 4.48 -24.61 -19.62
CA LYS A 82 5.71 -24.62 -20.41
C LYS A 82 5.46 -24.13 -21.84
N LYS A 83 4.44 -24.66 -22.52
CA LYS A 83 4.03 -24.18 -23.85
C LYS A 83 3.68 -22.70 -23.85
N LEU A 84 2.95 -22.19 -22.85
CA LEU A 84 2.59 -20.78 -22.76
C LEU A 84 3.80 -19.84 -22.61
N ILE A 85 4.84 -20.27 -21.90
CA ILE A 85 6.07 -19.50 -21.73
C ILE A 85 6.96 -19.57 -22.98
N ASP A 86 6.99 -20.75 -23.63
CA ASP A 86 7.84 -21.01 -24.80
C ASP A 86 7.23 -20.49 -26.12
N GLU A 87 5.91 -20.32 -26.19
CA GLU A 87 5.19 -19.79 -27.35
C GLU A 87 5.07 -18.26 -27.25
N PRO A 88 5.41 -17.47 -28.29
CA PRO A 88 5.17 -16.05 -28.30
C PRO A 88 3.67 -15.79 -28.18
N GLY A 89 3.29 -14.95 -27.21
CA GLY A 89 1.90 -14.58 -26.99
C GLY A 89 1.28 -13.94 -28.24
N LEU A 90 -0.05 -13.91 -28.31
CA LEU A 90 -0.82 -13.26 -29.38
C LEU A 90 -0.49 -11.76 -29.60
N LEU A 91 0.26 -11.17 -28.68
CA LEU A 91 0.91 -9.87 -28.81
C LEU A 91 2.41 -10.16 -28.94
N GLY A 92 2.89 -10.26 -30.18
CA GLY A 92 4.28 -10.58 -30.50
C GLY A 92 5.30 -9.62 -29.91
#